data_AF-A0A510J9G3-F1
#
_entry.id   AF-A0A510J9G3-F1
#
_cell.length_a   1.000
_cell.length_b   1.000
_cell.length_c   1.000
_cell.angle_alpha   90.00
_cell.angle_beta   90.00
_cell.angle_gamma   90.00
#
_symmetry.space_group_name_H-M   'P 1'
#
loop_
_entity.id
_entity.type
_entity.pdbx_description
1 polymer ?
#
loop_
_entity_poly.entity_id
_entity_poly.type
_entity_poly.pdbx_seq_one_letter_code
_entity_poly.pdbx_strand_id
1 'polypeptide(L)'
;MSNKSNKKKMEEMTEREKKLYELEKKLGRHDEEKEAKKKKDRLLLKYFLIATNMIYTLAGPILLMLGLYLLLEKFVFKDKQPIVLIVLLVLGAFAGYWTLIRQVLDTK
;
A
#
# COMPACT_ATOMS: atom_id res chain seq x y z
N MET A 1 -35.96 0.06 -22.34
CA MET A 1 -36.76 -0.68 -21.34
C MET A 1 -36.66 -0.14 -19.91
N SER A 2 -35.56 0.49 -19.50
CA SER A 2 -35.34 1.00 -18.12
C SER A 2 -36.32 2.12 -17.67
N ASN A 3 -36.72 3.02 -18.57
CA ASN A 3 -37.53 4.20 -18.21
C ASN A 3 -38.95 3.87 -17.71
N LYS A 4 -39.55 2.78 -18.22
CA LYS A 4 -40.92 2.35 -17.82
C LYS A 4 -40.92 1.69 -16.44
N SER A 5 -39.84 0.99 -16.09
CA SER A 5 -39.64 0.35 -14.78
C SER A 5 -39.41 1.39 -13.67
N ASN A 6 -38.57 2.38 -13.92
CA ASN A 6 -38.31 3.44 -12.93
C ASN A 6 -39.55 4.31 -12.69
N LYS A 7 -40.34 4.59 -13.72
CA LYS A 7 -41.59 5.35 -13.56
C LYS A 7 -42.60 4.61 -12.68
N LYS A 8 -42.79 3.30 -12.90
CA LYS A 8 -43.71 2.47 -12.11
C LYS A 8 -43.30 2.38 -10.63
N LYS A 9 -42.00 2.16 -10.35
CA LYS A 9 -41.46 2.19 -8.97
C LYS A 9 -41.63 3.55 -8.29
N MET A 10 -41.55 4.63 -9.05
CA MET A 10 -41.70 5.98 -8.52
C MET A 10 -43.17 6.31 -8.23
N GLU A 11 -44.11 5.75 -8.97
CA GLU A 11 -45.55 5.90 -8.71
C GLU A 11 -45.99 5.14 -7.44
N GLU A 12 -45.36 4.01 -7.13
CA GLU A 12 -45.62 3.19 -5.93
C GLU A 12 -44.97 3.75 -4.64
N MET A 13 -44.04 4.71 -4.74
CA MET A 13 -43.39 5.34 -3.58
C MET A 13 -44.27 6.39 -2.90
N THR A 14 -44.17 6.44 -1.57
CA THR A 14 -44.81 7.49 -0.76
C THR A 14 -44.21 8.87 -1.03
N GLU A 15 -44.96 9.93 -0.73
CA GLU A 15 -44.51 11.35 -0.87
C GLU A 15 -43.15 11.63 -0.19
N ARG A 16 -42.90 10.99 0.96
CA ARG A 16 -41.63 11.15 1.69
C ARG A 16 -40.46 10.49 0.96
N GLU A 17 -40.68 9.31 0.39
CA GLU A 17 -39.66 8.57 -0.35
C GLU A 17 -39.32 9.26 -1.68
N LYS A 18 -40.31 9.84 -2.36
CA LYS A 18 -40.07 10.67 -3.56
C LYS A 18 -39.18 11.88 -3.27
N LYS A 19 -39.48 12.61 -2.19
CA LYS A 19 -38.67 13.76 -1.76
C LYS A 19 -37.25 13.34 -1.38
N LEU A 20 -37.11 12.22 -0.68
CA LEU A 20 -35.81 11.67 -0.31
C LEU A 20 -35.01 11.24 -1.55
N TYR A 21 -35.64 10.58 -2.51
CA TYR A 21 -35.03 10.18 -3.78
C TYR A 21 -34.59 11.38 -4.62
N GLU A 22 -35.39 12.44 -4.70
CA GLU A 22 -35.00 13.68 -5.37
C GLU A 22 -33.85 14.41 -4.67
N LEU A 23 -33.84 14.41 -3.33
CA LEU A 23 -32.73 14.92 -2.53
C LEU A 23 -31.45 14.11 -2.78
N GLU A 24 -31.52 12.79 -2.75
CA GLU A 24 -30.37 11.91 -3.04
C GLU A 24 -29.86 12.07 -4.47
N LYS A 25 -30.77 12.24 -5.44
CA LYS A 25 -30.44 12.55 -6.82
C LYS A 25 -29.76 13.91 -6.96
N LYS A 26 -30.25 14.96 -6.29
CA LYS A 26 -29.62 16.29 -6.25
C LYS A 26 -28.25 16.26 -5.55
N LEU A 27 -28.08 15.39 -4.55
CA LEU A 27 -26.81 15.15 -3.86
C LEU A 27 -25.85 14.28 -4.69
N GLY A 28 -26.23 13.86 -5.90
CA GLY A 28 -25.38 13.08 -6.81
C GLY A 28 -25.13 11.63 -6.37
N ARG A 29 -25.92 11.11 -5.42
CA ARG A 29 -25.81 9.71 -4.95
C ARG A 29 -26.29 8.68 -5.98
N HIS A 30 -27.02 9.11 -7.01
CA HIS A 30 -27.45 8.27 -8.13
C HIS A 30 -26.63 8.49 -9.42
N ASP A 31 -25.45 9.14 -9.33
CA ASP A 31 -24.53 9.26 -10.47
C ASP A 31 -23.73 7.96 -10.64
N GLU A 32 -24.32 6.97 -11.32
CA GLU A 32 -23.70 5.67 -11.62
C GLU A 32 -22.34 5.82 -12.32
N GLU A 33 -22.16 6.86 -13.15
CA GLU A 33 -20.87 7.18 -13.78
C GLU A 33 -19.79 7.61 -12.79
N LYS A 34 -20.14 8.37 -11.74
CA LYS A 34 -19.18 8.80 -10.71
C LYS A 34 -18.77 7.62 -9.83
N GLU A 35 -19.69 6.71 -9.53
CA GLU A 35 -19.36 5.49 -8.79
C GLU A 35 -18.50 4.53 -9.62
N ALA A 36 -18.79 4.37 -10.91
CA ALA A 36 -17.98 3.56 -11.82
C ALA A 36 -16.56 4.12 -11.97
N LYS A 37 -16.39 5.45 -12.05
CA LYS A 37 -15.07 6.09 -12.05
C LYS A 37 -14.34 5.89 -10.73
N LYS A 38 -14.98 6.13 -9.58
CA LYS A 38 -14.39 5.88 -8.25
C LYS A 38 -13.94 4.43 -8.05
N LYS A 39 -14.65 3.44 -8.61
CA LYS A 39 -14.22 2.02 -8.56
C LYS A 39 -12.96 1.78 -9.40
N LYS A 40 -12.84 2.40 -10.57
CA LYS A 40 -11.65 2.32 -11.43
C LYS A 40 -10.45 3.02 -10.82
N ASP A 41 -10.64 4.20 -10.23
CA ASP A 41 -9.56 4.97 -9.59
C ASP A 41 -8.97 4.25 -8.36
N ARG A 42 -9.81 3.52 -7.62
CA ARG A 42 -9.36 2.67 -6.50
C ARG A 42 -8.48 1.50 -6.93
N LEU A 43 -8.65 0.97 -8.16
CA LEU A 43 -7.79 -0.09 -8.67
C LEU A 43 -6.37 0.44 -8.90
N LEU A 44 -6.22 1.59 -9.55
CA LEU A 44 -4.92 2.22 -9.78
C LEU A 44 -4.20 2.53 -8.46
N LEU A 45 -4.92 3.10 -7.49
CA LEU A 45 -4.36 3.35 -6.16
C LEU A 45 -3.94 2.05 -5.46
N LYS A 46 -4.72 0.97 -5.59
CA LYS A 46 -4.38 -0.33 -5.01
C LYS A 46 -3.08 -0.88 -5.60
N TYR A 47 -2.91 -0.83 -6.93
CA TYR A 47 -1.67 -1.26 -7.57
C TYR A 47 -0.49 -0.35 -7.23
N PHE A 48 -0.73 0.95 -7.11
CA PHE A 48 0.30 1.90 -6.68
C PHE A 48 0.78 1.61 -5.25
N LEU A 49 -0.13 1.33 -4.31
CA LEU A 49 0.22 0.93 -2.95
C LEU A 49 1.05 -0.36 -2.92
N ILE A 50 0.67 -1.36 -3.72
CA ILE A 50 1.41 -2.63 -3.82
C ILE A 50 2.82 -2.38 -4.39
N ALA A 51 2.94 -1.60 -5.46
CA ALA A 51 4.22 -1.25 -6.06
C ALA A 51 5.11 -0.46 -5.10
N THR A 52 4.54 0.47 -4.36
CA THR A 52 5.26 1.30 -3.37
C THR A 52 5.80 0.44 -2.23
N ASN A 53 5.01 -0.50 -1.71
CA ASN A 53 5.49 -1.46 -0.72
C ASN A 53 6.60 -2.35 -1.28
N MET A 54 6.49 -2.78 -2.53
CA MET A 54 7.55 -3.56 -3.20
C MET A 54 8.85 -2.75 -3.33
N ILE A 55 8.75 -1.47 -3.71
CA ILE A 55 9.88 -0.54 -3.74
C ILE A 55 10.50 -0.42 -2.36
N TYR A 56 9.73 -0.24 -1.29
CA TYR A 56 10.31 -0.16 0.06
C TYR A 56 11.01 -1.44 0.50
N THR A 57 10.44 -2.61 0.15
CA THR A 57 11.03 -3.91 0.53
C THR A 57 12.35 -4.17 -0.19
N LEU A 58 12.49 -3.69 -1.44
CA LEU A 58 13.71 -3.85 -2.24
C LEU A 58 14.71 -2.72 -2.01
N ALA A 59 14.25 -1.47 -2.03
CA ALA A 59 15.10 -0.29 -1.87
C ALA A 59 15.57 -0.12 -0.42
N GLY A 60 14.79 -0.54 0.58
CA GLY A 60 15.16 -0.48 2.00
C GLY A 60 16.54 -1.08 2.30
N PRO A 61 16.78 -2.38 2.02
CA PRO A 61 18.08 -2.99 2.26
C PRO A 61 19.20 -2.41 1.39
N ILE A 62 18.89 -1.97 0.16
CA ILE A 62 19.88 -1.35 -0.74
C ILE A 62 20.32 0.01 -0.21
N LEU A 63 19.38 0.88 0.18
CA LEU A 63 19.67 2.19 0.77
C LEU A 63 20.41 2.05 2.10
N LEU A 64 20.02 1.07 2.92
CA LEU A 64 20.66 0.80 4.20
C LEU A 64 22.10 0.31 4.02
N MET A 65 22.35 -0.59 3.06
CA MET A 65 23.71 -1.01 2.68
C MET A 65 24.55 0.16 2.18
N LEU A 66 23.99 1.01 1.32
CA LEU A 66 24.70 2.16 0.77
C LEU A 66 25.01 3.21 1.85
N GLY A 67 24.05 3.46 2.75
CA GLY A 67 24.22 4.37 3.87
C GLY A 67 25.26 3.85 4.87
N LEU A 68 25.22 2.56 5.21
CA LEU A 68 26.24 1.92 6.04
C LEU A 68 27.61 2.02 5.38
N TYR A 69 27.72 1.75 4.08
CA TYR A 69 28.98 1.84 3.34
C TYR A 69 29.61 3.23 3.46
N LEU A 70 28.85 4.30 3.19
CA LEU A 70 29.34 5.68 3.28
C LEU A 70 29.68 6.10 4.72
N LEU A 71 28.86 5.67 5.70
CA LEU A 71 29.09 5.98 7.11
C LEU A 71 30.37 5.30 7.63
N LEU A 72 30.56 4.04 7.26
CA LEU A 72 31.76 3.28 7.57
C LEU A 72 32.99 3.93 6.92
N GLU A 73 32.92 4.23 5.62
CA GLU A 73 33.99 4.90 4.86
C GLU A 73 34.49 6.16 5.58
N LYS A 74 33.58 6.98 6.11
CA LYS A 74 33.93 8.23 6.80
C LYS A 74 34.50 8.04 8.21
N PHE A 75 34.10 7.00 8.94
CA PHE A 75 34.47 6.82 10.36
C PHE A 75 35.68 5.90 10.59
N VAL A 76 35.92 4.93 9.69
CA VAL A 76 36.91 3.85 9.93
C VAL A 76 37.97 3.76 8.83
N PHE A 77 37.72 4.25 7.62
CA PHE A 77 38.60 4.00 6.47
C PHE A 77 39.49 5.21 6.16
N LYS A 78 40.80 5.06 6.39
CA LYS A 78 41.82 5.85 5.69
C LYS A 78 42.26 5.18 4.38
N ASP A 79 42.02 3.87 4.24
CA ASP A 79 42.26 3.08 3.02
C ASP A 79 41.19 2.00 2.87
N LYS A 80 40.79 1.66 1.64
CA LYS A 80 39.75 0.67 1.31
C LYS A 80 40.15 -0.75 1.75
N GLN A 81 39.93 -1.12 3.00
CA GLN A 81 40.25 -2.46 3.52
C GLN A 81 39.03 -3.41 3.44
N PRO A 82 39.03 -4.40 2.52
CA PRO A 82 37.90 -5.32 2.33
C PRO A 82 37.63 -6.25 3.53
N ILE A 83 38.58 -6.39 4.47
CA ILE A 83 38.43 -7.20 5.69
C ILE A 83 37.22 -6.78 6.53
N VAL A 84 36.92 -5.48 6.62
CA VAL A 84 35.84 -4.98 7.48
C VAL A 84 34.47 -5.37 6.93
N LEU A 85 34.32 -5.36 5.60
CA LEU A 85 33.12 -5.85 4.90
C LEU A 85 32.88 -7.33 5.20
N ILE A 86 33.94 -8.13 5.22
CA ILE A 86 33.88 -9.55 5.55
C ILE A 86 33.44 -9.75 7.00
N VAL A 87 34.00 -9.01 7.96
CA VAL A 87 33.61 -9.09 9.37
C VAL A 87 32.16 -8.65 9.57
N LEU A 88 31.73 -7.57 8.93
CA LEU A 88 30.36 -7.05 9.01
C LEU A 88 29.35 -8.02 8.36
N LEU A 89 29.73 -8.68 7.26
CA LEU A 89 28.92 -9.70 6.60
C LEU A 89 28.72 -10.91 7.52
N VAL A 90 29.79 -11.37 8.18
CA VAL A 90 29.73 -12.48 9.13
C VAL A 90 28.86 -12.11 10.33
N LEU A 91 29.07 -10.94 10.93
CA LEU A 91 28.24 -10.45 12.04
C LEU A 91 26.77 -10.28 11.64
N GLY A 92 26.50 -9.76 10.44
CA GLY A 92 25.15 -9.62 9.90
C GLY A 92 24.47 -10.98 9.69
N ALA A 93 25.20 -11.98 9.19
CA ALA A 93 24.69 -13.34 9.04
C ALA A 93 24.39 -13.99 10.40
N PHE A 94 25.28 -13.83 11.38
CA PHE A 94 25.05 -14.30 12.75
C PHE A 94 23.84 -13.62 13.42
N ALA A 95 23.71 -12.30 13.28
CA ALA A 95 22.58 -11.56 13.81
C ALA A 95 21.26 -11.95 13.12
N GLY A 96 21.28 -12.12 11.79
CA GLY A 96 20.17 -12.61 10.97
C GLY A 96 19.71 -14.01 11.40
N TYR A 97 20.65 -14.92 11.63
CA TYR A 97 20.37 -16.27 12.10
C TYR A 97 19.75 -16.29 13.51
N TRP A 98 20.29 -15.47 14.42
CA TRP A 98 19.75 -15.33 15.78
C TRP A 98 18.29 -14.84 15.77
N THR A 99 17.97 -13.82 14.96
CA THR A 99 16.60 -13.32 14.85
C THR A 99 15.65 -14.35 14.24
N LEU A 100 16.08 -15.12 13.22
CA LEU A 100 15.27 -16.20 12.65
C LEU A 100 14.92 -17.27 13.69
N ILE A 101 15.90 -17.74 14.46
CA ILE A 101 15.68 -18.73 15.51
C ILE A 101 14.67 -18.20 16.53
N ARG A 102 14.80 -16.92 16.91
CA ARG A 102 13.89 -16.30 17.87
C ARG A 102 12.46 -16.22 17.34
N GLN A 103 12.27 -15.86 16.08
CA GLN A 103 10.95 -15.83 15.43
C GLN A 103 10.32 -17.23 15.35
N VAL A 104 11.10 -18.26 15.01
CA VAL A 104 10.62 -19.64 14.95
C VAL A 104 10.24 -20.17 16.34
N LEU A 105 10.98 -19.80 17.38
CA LEU A 105 10.68 -20.18 18.77
C LEU A 105 9.44 -19.48 19.32
N ASP A 106 9.22 -18.21 18.96
CA ASP A 106 8.10 -17.38 19.45
C ASP A 106 6.77 -17.68 18.74
N THR A 107 6.82 -18.40 17.61
CA THR A 107 5.62 -18.82 16.85
C THR A 107 5.04 -20.15 17.35
N LYS A 108 5.61 -20.75 18.40
CA LYS A 108 5.16 -22.01 19.01
C LYS A 108 4.56 -21.79 20.40
#